data_AF-A0A937V6H0-F1
#
_entry.id   AF-A0A937V6H0-F1
#
_cell.length_a   1.000
_cell.length_b   1.000
_cell.length_c   1.000
_cell.angle_alpha   90.00
_cell.angle_beta   90.00
_cell.angle_gamma   90.00
#
_symmetry.space_group_name_H-M   'P 1'
#
loop_
_entity.id
_entity.type
_entity.pdbx_description
1 polymer ?
#
loop_
_entity_poly.entity_id
_entity_poly.type
_entity_poly.pdbx_seq_one_letter_code
_entity_poly.pdbx_strand_id
1 'polypeptide(L)'
;MKRCSKCKEWKELEEFYNNRSQRDGKTNQCKACIKANDLTPYEQAYTKWQGQVHAEKRKDYWKKYYAENAERERERGRQDRAQNPERRKQSSRKRLLRQYGLTPEAFTEKETEQNGKCAICGQTNNGKTLHVDHNHKTNAVRALLCARCNNVLGQVDDDIDLLQALIVYIQKFAAAPPIVPLKRPDKAICPKPIRDKPPKDKPARCKPIRKPPNEARATEKPIRIRKGPSRTKGIKQTQVFAACSECGQTKFMAVIGLCWACYARKHRQEKRLKLK
;
A
#
# COMPACT_ATOMS: atom_id res chain seq x y z
N MET A 1 -43.17 -25.74 -15.51
CA MET A 1 -42.44 -26.07 -16.76
C MET A 1 -41.47 -24.98 -17.23
N LYS A 2 -40.20 -25.33 -17.53
CA LYS A 2 -39.13 -24.50 -18.13
C LYS A 2 -38.24 -25.36 -19.04
N ARG A 3 -37.75 -24.79 -20.15
CA ARG A 3 -36.82 -25.49 -21.07
C ARG A 3 -35.37 -25.35 -20.62
N CYS A 4 -34.66 -26.48 -20.44
CA CYS A 4 -33.25 -26.48 -20.07
C CYS A 4 -32.35 -26.06 -21.25
N SER A 5 -31.42 -25.12 -21.05
CA SER A 5 -30.53 -24.63 -22.13
C SER A 5 -29.50 -25.66 -22.63
N LYS A 6 -29.14 -26.67 -21.82
CA LYS A 6 -28.18 -27.73 -22.19
C LYS A 6 -28.84 -28.90 -22.92
N CYS A 7 -29.71 -29.67 -22.25
CA CYS A 7 -30.40 -30.82 -22.87
C CYS A 7 -31.61 -30.45 -23.74
N LYS A 8 -32.04 -29.18 -23.75
CA LYS A 8 -33.13 -28.65 -24.59
C LYS A 8 -34.54 -29.21 -24.31
N GLU A 9 -34.71 -30.00 -23.26
CA GLU A 9 -36.00 -30.57 -22.80
C GLU A 9 -36.80 -29.62 -21.91
N TRP A 10 -38.13 -29.74 -21.94
CA TRP A 10 -39.05 -29.07 -21.02
C TRP A 10 -39.17 -29.88 -19.72
N LYS A 11 -38.89 -29.26 -18.59
CA LYS A 11 -38.92 -29.90 -17.26
C LYS A 11 -39.65 -29.05 -16.24
N GLU A 12 -40.05 -29.65 -15.13
CA GLU A 12 -40.69 -28.89 -14.06
C GLU A 12 -39.75 -27.91 -13.36
N LEU A 13 -40.30 -26.85 -12.77
CA LEU A 13 -39.50 -25.79 -12.13
C LEU A 13 -38.70 -26.28 -10.90
N GLU A 14 -39.10 -27.42 -10.34
CA GLU A 14 -38.40 -28.11 -9.26
C GLU A 14 -37.11 -28.80 -9.73
N GLU A 15 -37.00 -29.12 -11.02
CA GLU A 15 -35.81 -29.69 -11.66
C GLU A 15 -34.71 -28.64 -11.92
N PHE A 16 -34.90 -27.41 -11.46
CA PHE A 16 -33.95 -26.31 -11.57
C PHE A 16 -33.55 -25.81 -10.18
N TYR A 17 -32.30 -25.38 -10.01
CA TYR A 17 -31.88 -24.73 -8.77
C TYR A 17 -32.45 -23.31 -8.69
N ASN A 18 -32.64 -22.80 -7.48
CA ASN A 18 -33.06 -21.42 -7.27
C ASN A 18 -31.91 -20.46 -7.58
N ASN A 19 -32.17 -19.41 -8.35
CA ASN A 19 -31.21 -18.37 -8.64
C ASN A 19 -31.89 -16.99 -8.70
N ARG A 20 -31.64 -16.17 -7.67
CA ARG A 20 -32.25 -14.84 -7.50
C ARG A 20 -31.81 -13.82 -8.55
N SER A 21 -30.77 -14.10 -9.33
CA SER A 21 -30.33 -13.21 -10.42
C SER A 21 -31.11 -13.40 -11.73
N GLN A 22 -31.89 -14.50 -11.85
CA GLN A 22 -32.71 -14.76 -13.02
C GLN A 22 -34.12 -14.24 -12.81
N ARG A 23 -34.76 -13.76 -13.90
CA ARG A 23 -36.09 -13.15 -13.87
C ARG A 23 -37.16 -14.07 -13.26
N ASP A 24 -37.07 -15.37 -13.54
CA ASP A 24 -38.00 -16.39 -13.06
C ASP A 24 -37.51 -17.09 -11.77
N GLY A 25 -36.43 -16.60 -11.16
CA GLY A 25 -35.89 -17.13 -9.92
C GLY A 25 -35.26 -18.52 -10.03
N LYS A 26 -35.08 -19.07 -11.24
CA LYS A 26 -34.57 -20.43 -11.49
C LYS A 26 -33.37 -20.42 -12.43
N THR A 27 -32.45 -21.39 -12.26
CA THR A 27 -31.35 -21.58 -13.21
C THR A 27 -31.86 -21.85 -14.63
N ASN A 28 -31.04 -21.58 -15.64
CA ASN A 28 -31.38 -21.88 -17.05
C ASN A 28 -31.08 -23.34 -17.45
N GLN A 29 -30.28 -24.06 -16.66
CA GLN A 29 -29.97 -25.48 -16.82
C GLN A 29 -30.64 -26.31 -15.71
N CYS A 30 -31.09 -27.52 -16.06
CA CYS A 30 -31.65 -28.45 -15.08
C CYS A 30 -30.57 -29.00 -14.13
N LYS A 31 -30.98 -29.47 -12.94
CA LYS A 31 -30.10 -30.02 -11.90
C LYS A 31 -29.19 -31.12 -12.43
N ALA A 32 -29.71 -32.03 -13.24
CA ALA A 32 -28.95 -33.12 -13.85
C ALA A 32 -27.85 -32.60 -14.80
N CYS A 33 -28.16 -31.60 -15.63
CA CYS A 33 -27.20 -30.99 -16.56
C CYS A 33 -26.08 -30.23 -15.86
N ILE A 34 -26.39 -29.60 -14.72
CA ILE A 34 -25.43 -28.91 -13.86
C ILE A 34 -24.52 -29.93 -13.18
N LYS A 35 -25.08 -30.98 -12.57
CA LYS A 35 -24.29 -32.07 -11.95
C LYS A 35 -23.39 -32.78 -12.96
N ALA A 36 -23.87 -33.01 -14.18
CA ALA A 36 -23.08 -33.60 -15.26
C ALA A 36 -21.97 -32.66 -15.81
N ASN A 37 -22.00 -31.37 -15.43
CA ASN A 37 -20.95 -30.39 -15.73
C ASN A 37 -20.04 -30.14 -14.50
N ASP A 38 -20.30 -30.80 -13.36
CA ASP A 38 -19.44 -30.66 -12.19
C ASP A 38 -18.10 -31.32 -12.53
N LEU A 39 -17.11 -30.45 -12.73
CA LEU A 39 -15.72 -30.85 -12.83
C LEU A 39 -15.37 -31.70 -11.61
N THR A 40 -14.62 -32.78 -11.83
CA THR A 40 -14.05 -33.55 -10.74
C THR A 40 -13.20 -32.64 -9.83
N PRO A 41 -13.02 -32.98 -8.55
CA PRO A 41 -12.13 -32.22 -7.65
C PRO A 41 -10.72 -32.00 -8.24
N TYR A 42 -10.24 -32.96 -9.03
CA TYR A 42 -8.97 -32.86 -9.77
C TYR A 42 -9.01 -31.79 -10.86
N GLU A 43 -10.03 -31.80 -11.72
CA GLU A 43 -10.19 -30.81 -12.80
C GLU A 43 -10.37 -29.39 -12.25
N GLN A 44 -11.15 -29.22 -11.18
CA GLN A 44 -11.29 -27.93 -10.49
C GLN A 44 -9.95 -27.42 -9.96
N ALA A 45 -9.15 -28.29 -9.34
CA ALA A 45 -7.83 -27.95 -8.84
C ALA A 45 -6.87 -27.59 -10.00
N TYR A 46 -6.93 -28.33 -11.11
CA TYR A 46 -6.11 -28.09 -12.30
C TYR A 46 -6.42 -26.74 -12.96
N THR A 47 -7.71 -26.40 -13.19
CA THR A 47 -8.10 -25.09 -13.74
C THR A 47 -7.67 -23.94 -12.83
N LYS A 48 -7.80 -24.10 -11.51
CA LYS A 48 -7.33 -23.11 -10.54
C LYS A 48 -5.81 -22.93 -10.60
N TRP A 49 -5.05 -24.04 -10.65
CA TRP A 49 -3.60 -24.01 -10.79
C TRP A 49 -3.16 -23.35 -12.11
N GLN A 50 -3.79 -23.67 -13.23
CA GLN A 50 -3.53 -23.00 -14.51
C GLN A 50 -3.80 -21.49 -14.42
N GLY A 51 -4.90 -21.09 -13.78
CA GLY A 51 -5.21 -19.68 -13.52
C GLY A 51 -4.12 -18.97 -12.71
N GLN A 52 -3.52 -19.66 -11.73
CA GLN A 52 -2.38 -19.15 -10.96
C GLN A 52 -1.13 -18.99 -11.83
N VAL A 53 -0.79 -20.00 -12.62
CA VAL A 53 0.37 -19.95 -13.54
C VAL A 53 0.20 -18.82 -14.56
N HIS A 54 -0.99 -18.65 -15.14
CA HIS A 54 -1.27 -17.53 -16.03
C HIS A 54 -1.25 -16.18 -15.31
N ALA A 55 -1.68 -16.10 -14.05
CA ALA A 55 -1.56 -14.89 -13.24
C ALA A 55 -0.09 -14.53 -12.98
N GLU A 56 0.76 -15.50 -12.72
CA GLU A 56 2.20 -15.30 -12.51
C GLU A 56 2.89 -14.84 -13.80
N LYS A 57 2.65 -15.53 -14.93
CA LYS A 57 3.14 -15.10 -16.25
C LYS A 57 2.68 -13.69 -16.62
N ARG A 58 1.43 -13.32 -16.29
CA ARG A 58 0.93 -11.95 -16.47
C ARG A 58 1.69 -10.95 -15.62
N LYS A 59 1.99 -11.25 -14.35
CA LYS A 59 2.78 -10.36 -13.48
C LYS A 59 4.17 -10.11 -14.05
N ASP A 60 4.84 -11.16 -14.54
CA ASP A 60 6.17 -11.03 -15.15
C ASP A 60 6.14 -10.22 -16.44
N TYR A 61 5.15 -10.47 -17.30
CA TYR A 61 4.93 -9.66 -18.49
C TYR A 61 4.73 -8.18 -18.15
N TRP A 62 3.83 -7.85 -17.22
CA TRP A 62 3.59 -6.47 -16.81
C TRP A 62 4.83 -5.81 -16.19
N LYS A 63 5.61 -6.57 -15.41
CA LYS A 63 6.87 -6.08 -14.83
C LYS A 63 7.87 -5.68 -15.93
N LYS A 64 8.04 -6.50 -16.96
CA LYS A 64 8.88 -6.19 -18.13
C LYS A 64 8.34 -4.98 -18.89
N TYR A 65 7.05 -4.99 -19.20
CA TYR A 65 6.38 -3.89 -19.88
C TYR A 65 6.59 -2.55 -19.17
N TYR A 66 6.39 -2.47 -17.86
CA TYR A 66 6.59 -1.22 -17.12
C TYR A 66 8.07 -0.81 -17.03
N ALA A 67 9.00 -1.75 -17.04
CA ALA A 67 10.43 -1.45 -17.05
C ALA A 67 10.85 -0.84 -18.41
N GLU A 68 10.44 -1.46 -19.51
CA GLU A 68 10.73 -1.02 -20.88
C GLU A 68 10.04 0.30 -21.21
N ASN A 69 8.82 0.50 -20.70
CA ASN A 69 8.01 1.68 -21.00
C ASN A 69 8.05 2.74 -19.88
N ALA A 70 8.98 2.63 -18.94
CA ALA A 70 9.03 3.48 -17.75
C ALA A 70 9.06 4.98 -18.07
N GLU A 71 9.78 5.38 -19.13
CA GLU A 71 9.86 6.77 -19.55
C GLU A 71 8.54 7.29 -20.14
N ARG A 72 7.94 6.54 -21.07
CA ARG A 72 6.63 6.87 -21.65
C ARG A 72 5.55 6.99 -20.57
N GLU A 73 5.55 6.06 -19.62
CA GLU A 73 4.60 6.07 -18.51
C GLU A 73 4.79 7.28 -17.58
N ARG A 74 6.04 7.67 -17.32
CA ARG A 74 6.34 8.90 -16.57
C ARG A 74 5.90 10.14 -17.34
N GLU A 75 6.15 10.20 -18.65
CA GLU A 75 5.76 11.33 -19.50
C GLU A 75 4.25 11.48 -19.57
N ARG A 76 3.53 10.38 -19.84
CA ARG A 76 2.06 10.35 -19.76
C ARG A 76 1.57 10.83 -18.40
N GLY A 77 2.22 10.37 -17.32
CA GLY A 77 1.92 10.81 -15.96
C GLY A 77 2.24 12.29 -15.69
N ARG A 78 3.19 12.91 -16.41
CA ARG A 78 3.44 14.37 -16.36
C ARG A 78 2.35 15.13 -17.12
N GLN A 79 2.03 14.69 -18.34
CA GLN A 79 0.99 15.28 -19.17
C GLN A 79 -0.38 15.25 -18.50
N ASP A 80 -0.75 14.12 -17.90
CA ASP A 80 -2.01 13.98 -17.17
C ASP A 80 -2.12 14.98 -16.00
N ARG A 81 -1.02 15.20 -15.27
CA ARG A 81 -0.98 16.18 -14.17
C ARG A 81 -1.10 17.61 -14.67
N ALA A 82 -0.56 17.91 -15.85
CA ALA A 82 -0.61 19.23 -16.46
C ALA A 82 -2.00 19.53 -17.07
N GLN A 83 -2.60 18.55 -17.75
CA GLN A 83 -3.89 18.71 -18.42
C GLN A 83 -5.08 18.68 -17.44
N ASN A 84 -5.00 17.87 -16.38
CA ASN A 84 -6.14 17.64 -15.47
C ASN A 84 -5.79 17.93 -13.99
N PRO A 85 -5.31 19.13 -13.65
CA PRO A 85 -4.89 19.45 -12.28
C PRO A 85 -6.05 19.34 -11.29
N GLU A 86 -7.26 19.70 -11.68
CA GLU A 86 -8.40 19.76 -10.76
C GLU A 86 -8.96 18.38 -10.43
N ARG A 87 -9.09 17.51 -11.43
CA ARG A 87 -9.43 16.09 -11.23
C ARG A 87 -8.45 15.42 -10.26
N ARG A 88 -7.16 15.77 -10.34
CA ARG A 88 -6.12 15.25 -9.45
C ARG A 88 -6.26 15.78 -8.02
N LYS A 89 -6.56 17.07 -7.83
CA LYS A 89 -6.84 17.63 -6.50
C LYS A 89 -8.06 16.94 -5.87
N GLN A 90 -9.16 16.83 -6.61
CA GLN A 90 -10.38 16.19 -6.13
C GLN A 90 -10.15 14.72 -5.76
N SER A 91 -9.46 13.96 -6.62
CA SER A 91 -9.11 12.55 -6.34
C SER A 91 -8.20 12.40 -5.13
N SER A 92 -7.22 13.30 -4.99
CA SER A 92 -6.29 13.29 -3.84
C SER A 92 -7.00 13.63 -2.54
N ARG A 93 -7.91 14.62 -2.57
CA ARG A 93 -8.76 15.00 -1.44
C ARG A 93 -9.68 13.87 -1.03
N LYS A 94 -10.39 13.24 -1.98
CA LYS A 94 -11.27 12.10 -1.70
C LYS A 94 -10.51 10.94 -1.06
N ARG A 95 -9.29 10.64 -1.53
CA ARG A 95 -8.43 9.62 -0.94
C ARG A 95 -8.01 9.97 0.49
N LEU A 96 -7.64 11.23 0.72
CA LEU A 96 -7.25 11.73 2.05
C LEU A 96 -8.41 11.60 3.04
N LEU A 97 -9.60 12.07 2.69
CA LEU A 97 -10.77 12.01 3.56
C LEU A 97 -11.17 10.56 3.88
N ARG A 98 -11.06 9.65 2.91
CA ARG A 98 -11.28 8.21 3.13
C ARG A 98 -10.32 7.62 4.16
N GLN A 99 -9.07 8.08 4.23
CA GLN A 99 -8.12 7.63 5.25
C GLN A 99 -8.58 7.98 6.66
N TYR A 100 -9.26 9.12 6.81
CA TYR A 100 -9.79 9.60 8.09
C TYR A 100 -11.26 9.20 8.33
N GLY A 101 -11.84 8.36 7.48
CA GLY A 101 -13.25 7.96 7.59
C GLY A 101 -14.24 9.12 7.37
N LEU A 102 -13.80 10.23 6.77
CA LEU A 102 -14.63 11.40 6.50
C LEU A 102 -15.22 11.36 5.09
N THR A 103 -16.46 11.83 4.97
CA THR A 103 -17.03 12.21 3.68
C THR A 103 -16.64 13.65 3.33
N PRO A 104 -16.66 14.04 2.04
CA PRO A 104 -16.50 15.43 1.65
C PRO A 104 -17.47 16.37 2.37
N GLU A 105 -18.70 15.94 2.60
CA GLU A 105 -19.77 16.69 3.25
C GLU A 105 -19.44 16.91 4.72
N ALA A 106 -19.02 15.87 5.45
CA ALA A 106 -18.61 15.97 6.85
C ALA A 106 -17.37 16.87 7.05
N PHE A 107 -16.46 16.90 6.07
CA PHE A 107 -15.35 17.86 6.11
C PHE A 107 -15.87 19.29 5.95
N THR A 108 -16.74 19.52 4.97
CA THR A 108 -17.31 20.85 4.73
C THR A 108 -18.10 21.33 5.94
N GLU A 109 -18.91 20.48 6.56
CA GLU A 109 -19.63 20.78 7.81
C GLU A 109 -18.66 21.28 8.88
N LYS A 110 -17.58 20.55 9.19
CA LYS A 110 -16.53 20.99 10.12
C LYS A 110 -15.85 22.29 9.72
N GLU A 111 -15.59 22.48 8.43
CA GLU A 111 -15.03 23.73 7.91
C GLU A 111 -15.98 24.90 8.15
N THR A 112 -17.29 24.68 8.00
CA THR A 112 -18.34 25.69 8.25
C THR A 112 -18.51 25.96 9.74
N GLU A 113 -18.55 24.94 10.58
CA GLU A 113 -18.57 25.05 12.05
C GLU A 113 -17.40 25.90 12.58
N GLN A 114 -16.22 25.74 11.96
CA GLN A 114 -15.03 26.49 12.31
C GLN A 114 -14.89 27.83 11.58
N ASN A 115 -15.88 28.26 10.79
CA ASN A 115 -15.83 29.47 9.95
C ASN A 115 -14.58 29.53 9.05
N GLY A 116 -14.12 28.39 8.53
CA GLY A 116 -12.92 28.28 7.70
C GLY A 116 -11.60 28.58 8.43
N LYS A 117 -11.59 28.58 9.77
CA LYS A 117 -10.43 28.93 10.59
C LYS A 117 -9.86 27.73 11.36
N CYS A 118 -8.59 27.81 11.71
CA CYS A 118 -7.91 26.83 12.56
C CYS A 118 -8.55 26.79 13.96
N ALA A 119 -8.89 25.60 14.46
CA ALA A 119 -9.47 25.44 15.80
C ALA A 119 -8.54 25.86 16.95
N ILE A 120 -7.22 25.86 16.74
CA ILE A 120 -6.25 26.25 17.79
C ILE A 120 -5.97 27.76 17.76
N CYS A 121 -5.58 28.31 16.62
CA CYS A 121 -5.10 29.70 16.56
C CYS A 121 -6.10 30.69 15.93
N GLY A 122 -7.27 30.23 15.47
CA GLY A 122 -8.30 31.08 14.86
C GLY A 122 -7.92 31.71 13.52
N GLN A 123 -6.76 31.36 12.96
CA GLN A 123 -6.28 31.90 11.69
C GLN A 123 -6.68 31.00 10.52
N THR A 124 -6.86 31.59 9.34
CA THR A 124 -7.00 30.82 8.08
C THR A 124 -5.65 30.21 7.68
N ASN A 125 -5.64 29.23 6.77
CA ASN A 125 -4.41 28.58 6.32
C ASN A 125 -3.80 29.25 5.07
N ASN A 126 -3.72 30.59 5.06
CA ASN A 126 -3.14 31.39 3.95
C ASN A 126 -3.73 31.02 2.57
N GLY A 127 -5.06 30.91 2.47
CA GLY A 127 -5.75 30.52 1.24
C GLY A 127 -5.62 29.04 0.85
N LYS A 128 -5.02 28.20 1.70
CA LYS A 128 -4.98 26.74 1.54
C LYS A 128 -6.05 26.06 2.39
N THR A 129 -6.34 24.81 2.06
CA THR A 129 -7.23 23.95 2.86
C THR A 129 -6.64 23.68 4.25
N LEU A 130 -7.48 23.67 5.28
CA LEU A 130 -7.09 23.20 6.62
C LEU A 130 -6.77 21.70 6.64
N HIS A 131 -5.92 21.30 7.57
CA HIS A 131 -5.51 19.93 7.80
C HIS A 131 -6.47 19.23 8.76
N VAL A 132 -6.77 17.96 8.50
CA VAL A 132 -7.57 17.12 9.42
C VAL A 132 -6.68 16.66 10.56
N ASP A 133 -6.98 17.12 11.76
CA ASP A 133 -6.33 16.67 12.99
C ASP A 133 -7.08 15.47 13.57
N HIS A 134 -6.33 14.49 14.07
CA HIS A 134 -6.88 13.25 14.60
C HIS A 134 -6.04 12.74 15.76
N ASN A 135 -6.70 12.07 16.70
CA ASN A 135 -6.01 11.44 17.81
C ASN A 135 -5.24 10.20 17.32
N HIS A 136 -3.92 10.15 17.57
CA HIS A 136 -3.07 9.06 17.08
C HIS A 136 -3.34 7.68 17.75
N LYS A 137 -4.09 7.63 18.86
CA LYS A 137 -4.48 6.38 19.55
C LYS A 137 -5.83 5.86 19.06
N THR A 138 -6.83 6.73 18.92
CA THR A 138 -8.20 6.33 18.55
C THR A 138 -8.51 6.49 17.06
N ASN A 139 -7.68 7.22 16.32
CA ASN A 139 -7.95 7.72 14.96
C ASN A 139 -9.22 8.58 14.85
N ALA A 140 -9.78 9.04 15.97
CA ALA A 140 -10.92 9.94 15.95
C ALA A 140 -10.49 11.33 15.47
N VAL A 141 -11.22 11.87 14.49
CA VAL A 141 -11.01 13.24 14.00
C VAL A 141 -11.40 14.22 15.10
N ARG A 142 -10.49 15.14 15.44
CA ARG A 142 -10.71 16.20 16.43
C ARG A 142 -11.27 17.44 15.75
N ALA A 143 -10.45 18.12 14.96
CA ALA A 143 -10.77 19.41 14.36
C ALA A 143 -9.97 19.64 13.06
N LEU A 144 -10.18 20.80 12.43
CA LEU A 144 -9.36 21.26 11.31
C LEU A 144 -8.34 22.31 11.78
N LEU A 145 -7.06 22.11 11.44
CA LEU A 145 -5.94 22.93 11.88
C LEU A 145 -5.18 23.57 10.70
N CYS A 146 -4.57 24.73 10.93
CA CYS A 146 -3.61 25.27 9.96
C CYS A 146 -2.31 24.44 9.98
N ALA A 147 -1.51 24.53 8.91
CA ALA A 147 -0.29 23.75 8.78
C ALA A 147 0.68 23.95 9.97
N ARG A 148 0.77 25.19 10.47
CA ARG A 148 1.63 25.54 11.61
C ARG A 148 1.21 24.80 12.88
N CYS A 149 -0.05 24.92 13.28
CA CYS A 149 -0.56 24.31 14.51
C CYS A 149 -0.53 22.78 14.43
N ASN A 150 -0.93 22.21 13.28
CA ASN A 150 -0.87 20.76 13.07
C ASN A 150 0.55 20.22 13.19
N ASN A 151 1.54 20.92 12.62
CA ASN A 151 2.93 20.51 12.73
C ASN A 151 3.46 20.61 14.16
N VAL A 152 3.20 21.70 14.86
CA VAL A 152 3.63 21.85 16.27
C VAL A 152 3.07 20.71 17.11
N LEU A 153 1.77 20.44 17.00
CA LEU A 153 1.11 19.38 17.77
C LEU A 153 1.71 17.99 17.46
N GLY A 154 2.02 17.73 16.19
CA GLY A 154 2.72 16.51 15.79
C GLY A 154 4.20 16.44 16.18
N GLN A 155 4.88 17.57 16.41
CA GLN A 155 6.28 17.58 16.90
C GLN A 155 6.38 17.31 18.40
N VAL A 156 5.33 17.59 19.15
CA VAL A 156 5.24 17.32 20.59
C VAL A 156 4.47 16.02 20.87
N ASP A 157 4.10 15.25 19.85
CA ASP A 157 3.40 13.96 19.98
C ASP A 157 2.15 13.99 20.88
N ASP A 158 1.38 15.09 20.86
CA ASP A 158 0.24 15.34 21.76
C ASP A 158 0.59 15.29 23.28
N ASP A 159 1.86 15.47 23.66
CA ASP A 159 2.34 15.41 25.05
C ASP A 159 2.02 16.71 25.82
N ILE A 160 1.17 16.58 26.84
CA ILE A 160 0.71 17.69 27.68
C ILE A 160 1.85 18.21 28.59
N ASP A 161 2.66 17.31 29.15
CA ASP A 161 3.71 17.66 30.09
C ASP A 161 4.82 18.44 29.38
N LEU A 162 5.17 18.00 28.16
CA LEU A 162 6.10 18.73 27.31
C LEU A 162 5.57 20.12 26.92
N LEU A 163 4.28 20.23 26.57
CA LEU A 163 3.67 21.52 26.25
C LEU A 163 3.69 22.47 27.46
N GLN A 164 3.42 21.98 28.66
CA GLN A 164 3.53 22.77 29.89
C GLN A 164 4.98 23.21 30.18
N ALA A 165 5.95 22.31 30.01
CA ALA A 165 7.37 22.66 30.15
C ALA A 165 7.80 23.74 29.15
N LEU A 166 7.32 23.67 27.90
CA LEU A 166 7.58 24.70 26.89
C LEU A 166 6.98 26.06 27.26
N ILE A 167 5.77 26.09 27.85
CA ILE A 167 5.15 27.33 28.35
C ILE A 167 6.02 27.95 29.44
N VAL A 168 6.42 27.16 30.45
CA VAL A 168 7.28 27.63 31.56
C VAL A 168 8.61 28.15 31.03
N TYR A 169 9.23 27.44 30.08
CA TYR A 169 10.48 27.86 29.45
C TYR A 169 10.34 29.21 28.75
N ILE A 170 9.32 29.40 27.90
CA ILE A 170 9.10 30.65 27.18
C ILE A 170 8.83 31.80 28.15
N GLN A 171 8.00 31.59 29.18
CA GLN A 171 7.71 32.60 30.19
C GLN A 171 8.97 33.04 30.96
N LYS A 172 9.81 32.07 31.36
CA LYS A 172 11.08 32.35 32.06
C LYS A 172 11.99 33.29 31.27
N PHE A 173 12.05 33.15 29.95
CA PHE A 173 12.92 33.96 29.08
C PHE A 173 12.22 35.17 28.46
N ALA A 174 10.90 35.29 28.53
CA ALA A 174 10.17 36.48 28.08
C ALA A 174 10.37 37.68 29.01
N ALA A 175 10.53 37.44 30.31
CA ALA A 175 10.71 38.48 31.33
C ALA A 175 12.18 38.90 31.55
N ALA A 176 13.15 38.16 30.99
CA ALA A 176 14.57 38.40 31.20
C ALA A 176 15.20 39.13 29.99
N PRO A 177 16.07 40.13 30.20
CA PRO A 177 16.86 40.71 29.11
C PRO A 177 17.77 39.64 28.48
N PRO A 178 18.11 39.76 27.18
CA PRO A 178 18.92 38.76 26.50
C PRO A 178 20.27 38.59 27.19
N ILE A 179 20.60 37.35 27.58
CA ILE A 179 21.83 36.98 28.30
C ILE A 179 23.08 37.39 27.51
N VAL A 180 23.00 37.37 26.18
CA VAL A 180 24.00 37.90 25.24
C VAL A 180 23.30 38.17 23.90
N PRO A 181 23.56 39.31 23.22
CA PRO A 181 23.06 39.51 21.87
C PRO A 181 23.67 38.46 20.95
N LEU A 182 22.82 37.79 20.15
CA LEU A 182 23.32 36.94 19.07
C LEU A 182 24.19 37.81 18.17
N LYS A 183 25.47 37.43 18.00
CA LYS A 183 26.29 37.91 16.88
C LYS A 183 25.63 37.39 15.62
N ARG A 184 24.62 38.11 15.12
CA ARG A 184 24.24 37.95 13.72
C ARG A 184 25.52 38.31 12.98
N PRO A 185 26.17 37.41 12.22
CA PRO A 185 27.15 37.88 11.27
C PRO A 185 26.41 38.94 10.48
N ASP A 186 26.99 40.14 10.39
CA ASP A 186 26.45 41.18 9.54
C ASP A 186 26.07 40.47 8.26
N LYS A 187 24.78 40.54 7.91
CA LYS A 187 24.37 40.10 6.60
C LYS A 187 25.03 41.11 5.67
N ALA A 188 26.32 40.89 5.36
CA ALA A 188 26.82 41.10 4.03
C ALA A 188 25.69 40.57 3.18
N ILE A 189 25.02 41.51 2.53
CA ILE A 189 24.00 41.23 1.54
C ILE A 189 24.75 40.33 0.58
N CYS A 190 24.70 39.00 0.76
CA CYS A 190 25.06 38.10 -0.30
C CYS A 190 24.11 38.57 -1.38
N PRO A 191 24.60 39.17 -2.48
CA PRO A 191 23.72 39.50 -3.58
C PRO A 191 23.01 38.19 -3.86
N LYS A 192 21.71 38.14 -3.60
CA LYS A 192 20.91 36.97 -3.95
C LYS A 192 21.29 36.78 -5.42
N PRO A 193 21.88 35.64 -5.83
CA PRO A 193 22.20 35.47 -7.22
C PRO A 193 20.93 35.79 -7.96
N ILE A 194 20.98 36.81 -8.81
CA ILE A 194 19.87 37.14 -9.69
C ILE A 194 19.63 35.83 -10.40
N ARG A 195 18.56 35.13 -9.99
CA ARG A 195 18.14 33.92 -10.66
C ARG A 195 17.50 34.41 -11.93
N ASP A 196 18.34 34.80 -12.87
CA ASP A 196 17.93 34.86 -14.25
C ASP A 196 17.31 33.49 -14.53
N LYS A 197 16.04 33.51 -14.92
CA LYS A 197 15.39 32.32 -15.45
C LYS A 197 16.37 31.75 -16.48
N PRO A 198 16.80 30.48 -16.35
CA PRO A 198 17.71 29.92 -17.33
C PRO A 198 17.05 30.07 -18.71
N PRO A 199 17.81 30.44 -19.76
CA PRO A 199 17.30 30.43 -21.13
C PRO A 199 16.60 29.10 -21.39
N LYS A 200 15.48 29.13 -22.13
CA LYS A 200 14.65 27.95 -22.38
C LYS A 200 15.35 26.85 -23.19
N ASP A 201 16.59 27.08 -23.62
CA ASP A 201 17.36 26.14 -24.41
C ASP A 201 18.51 25.59 -23.56
N LYS A 202 18.31 24.39 -23.00
CA LYS A 202 19.37 23.67 -22.30
C LYS A 202 20.25 22.97 -23.35
N PRO A 203 21.55 23.28 -23.47
CA PRO A 203 22.47 22.36 -24.13
C PRO A 203 22.56 21.05 -23.32
N ALA A 204 22.85 19.95 -24.03
CA ALA A 204 22.89 18.60 -23.50
C ALA A 204 23.67 18.52 -22.18
N ARG A 205 23.01 18.02 -21.12
CA ARG A 205 23.64 17.78 -19.82
C ARG A 205 24.87 16.89 -20.00
N CYS A 206 26.05 17.35 -19.56
CA CYS A 206 27.20 16.47 -19.38
C CYS A 206 26.79 15.26 -18.54
N LYS A 207 27.01 14.05 -19.08
CA LYS A 207 26.79 12.81 -18.35
C LYS A 207 27.71 12.82 -17.13
N PRO A 208 27.22 12.53 -15.91
CA PRO A 208 28.10 12.41 -14.77
C PRO A 208 29.09 11.26 -15.04
N ILE A 209 30.38 11.54 -14.89
CA ILE A 209 31.43 10.53 -14.87
C ILE A 209 31.04 9.55 -13.76
N ARG A 210 30.69 8.32 -14.12
CA ARG A 210 30.45 7.26 -13.14
C ARG A 210 31.77 7.01 -12.44
N LYS A 211 31.83 7.21 -11.12
CA LYS A 211 32.97 6.71 -10.33
C LYS A 211 33.08 5.20 -10.58
N PRO A 212 34.30 4.67 -10.83
CA PRO A 212 34.49 3.22 -10.94
C PRO A 212 34.00 2.54 -9.64
N PRO A 213 33.51 1.30 -9.73
CA PRO A 213 33.04 0.57 -8.56
C PRO A 213 34.19 0.38 -7.57
N ASN A 214 34.00 0.85 -6.34
CA ASN A 214 34.90 0.52 -5.23
C ASN A 214 34.85 -0.99 -5.01
N GLU A 215 36.01 -1.62 -5.16
CA GLU A 215 36.24 -3.00 -4.74
C GLU A 215 36.03 -3.14 -3.22
N ALA A 216 35.41 -4.26 -2.87
CA ALA A 216 35.22 -4.87 -1.56
C ALA A 216 35.55 -4.05 -0.30
N ARG A 217 34.51 -3.75 0.50
CA ARG A 217 34.64 -3.80 1.96
C ARG A 217 33.45 -4.53 2.56
N ALA A 218 33.67 -5.79 2.89
CA ALA A 218 32.77 -6.62 3.67
C ALA A 218 32.47 -5.92 5.00
N THR A 219 31.22 -5.54 5.22
CA THR A 219 30.67 -5.28 6.55
C THR A 219 29.22 -5.73 6.53
N GLU A 220 28.93 -6.74 7.35
CA GLU A 220 27.59 -7.26 7.59
C GLU A 220 26.69 -6.12 8.08
N LYS A 221 25.56 -5.89 7.39
CA LYS A 221 24.50 -5.00 7.89
C LYS A 221 23.31 -5.86 8.32
N PRO A 222 22.75 -5.62 9.52
CA PRO A 222 21.67 -6.43 10.05
C PRO A 222 20.37 -6.21 9.25
N ILE A 223 19.68 -7.31 8.98
CA ILE A 223 18.41 -7.36 8.26
C ILE A 223 17.34 -6.66 9.10
N ARG A 224 16.86 -5.49 8.65
CA ARG A 224 15.63 -4.86 9.17
C ARG A 224 14.41 -5.63 8.65
N ILE A 225 13.82 -6.46 9.50
CA ILE A 225 12.52 -7.10 9.25
C ILE A 225 11.41 -6.04 9.38
N ARG A 226 10.73 -5.72 8.28
CA ARG A 226 9.49 -4.94 8.30
C ARG A 226 8.36 -5.82 8.84
N LYS A 227 7.80 -5.49 10.00
CA LYS A 227 6.57 -6.10 10.51
C LYS A 227 5.38 -5.67 9.64
N GLY A 228 4.79 -6.62 8.91
CA GLY A 228 3.49 -6.48 8.25
C GLY A 228 2.31 -6.69 9.21
N PRO A 229 1.07 -6.43 8.80
CA PRO A 229 -0.07 -6.28 9.69
C PRO A 229 -0.52 -7.62 10.31
N SER A 230 -0.64 -7.61 11.63
CA SER A 230 -1.13 -8.70 12.48
C SER A 230 -2.60 -9.01 12.21
N ARG A 231 -2.86 -10.10 11.50
CA ARG A 231 -4.11 -10.87 11.59
C ARG A 231 -3.76 -12.36 11.53
N THR A 232 -3.57 -12.98 12.70
CA THR A 232 -3.87 -14.41 12.91
C THR A 232 -3.98 -14.67 14.41
N LYS A 233 -5.08 -15.32 14.78
CA LYS A 233 -5.32 -15.93 16.08
C LYS A 233 -4.18 -16.90 16.41
N GLY A 234 -3.86 -17.00 17.70
CA GLY A 234 -2.68 -17.67 18.20
C GLY A 234 -2.55 -19.13 17.77
N ILE A 235 -1.40 -19.43 17.15
CA ILE A 235 -0.69 -20.69 17.29
C ILE A 235 0.79 -20.29 17.39
N LYS A 236 1.41 -20.48 18.55
CA LYS A 236 2.85 -20.26 18.73
C LYS A 236 3.58 -21.31 17.91
N GLN A 237 4.03 -20.98 16.70
CA GLN A 237 4.97 -21.82 15.96
C GLN A 237 6.36 -21.66 16.58
N THR A 238 6.72 -22.58 17.47
CA THR A 238 8.12 -22.92 17.73
C THR A 238 8.72 -23.45 16.43
N GLN A 239 9.58 -22.65 15.78
CA GLN A 239 10.37 -23.12 14.63
C GLN A 239 11.38 -24.16 15.11
N VAL A 240 11.02 -25.44 15.04
CA VAL A 240 11.98 -26.53 15.14
C VAL A 240 12.57 -26.72 13.75
N PHE A 241 13.78 -26.20 13.53
CA PHE A 241 14.55 -26.48 12.31
C PHE A 241 15.09 -27.90 12.39
N ALA A 242 14.29 -28.89 12.01
CA ALA A 242 14.77 -30.26 11.85
C ALA A 242 15.47 -30.42 10.49
N ALA A 243 16.67 -31.01 10.49
CA ALA A 243 17.42 -31.33 9.28
C ALA A 243 16.78 -32.53 8.55
N CYS A 244 16.84 -32.54 7.21
CA CYS A 244 16.47 -33.71 6.42
C CYS A 244 17.30 -34.93 6.85
N SER A 245 16.63 -36.03 7.19
CA SER A 245 17.28 -37.27 7.64
C SER A 245 18.26 -37.87 6.63
N GLU A 246 18.07 -37.63 5.33
CA GLU A 246 18.95 -38.17 4.27
C GLU A 246 20.08 -37.24 3.84
N CYS A 247 19.88 -35.91 3.86
CA CYS A 247 20.86 -34.97 3.28
C CYS A 247 21.27 -33.82 4.19
N GLY A 248 20.76 -33.75 5.41
CA GLY A 248 21.11 -32.72 6.39
C GLY A 248 20.63 -31.30 6.08
N GLN A 249 19.98 -31.06 4.92
CA GLN A 249 19.52 -29.72 4.56
C GLN A 249 18.27 -29.31 5.35
N THR A 250 18.21 -28.04 5.76
CA THR A 250 17.13 -27.45 6.58
C THR A 250 15.88 -27.03 5.78
N LYS A 251 15.80 -27.35 4.48
CA LYS A 251 14.62 -27.12 3.64
C LYS A 251 13.64 -28.29 3.80
N PHE A 252 12.80 -28.22 4.84
CA PHE A 252 12.01 -29.36 5.34
C PHE A 252 10.53 -29.31 4.91
N MET A 253 9.95 -30.47 4.61
CA MET A 253 8.49 -30.71 4.62
C MET A 253 8.15 -31.37 5.97
N ALA A 254 7.49 -30.64 6.88
CA ALA A 254 7.28 -31.02 8.28
C ALA A 254 6.65 -32.41 8.50
N VAL A 255 5.95 -32.95 7.50
CA VAL A 255 5.11 -34.14 7.64
C VAL A 255 5.88 -35.45 7.37
N ILE A 256 7.02 -35.43 6.64
CA ILE A 256 7.63 -36.67 6.10
C ILE A 256 9.09 -36.89 6.56
N GLY A 257 9.72 -35.95 7.28
CA GLY A 257 11.12 -36.15 7.72
C GLY A 257 12.18 -35.95 6.63
N LEU A 258 11.77 -35.60 5.41
CA LEU A 258 12.61 -35.49 4.22
C LEU A 258 12.41 -34.16 3.49
N CYS A 259 13.48 -33.68 2.82
CA CYS A 259 13.37 -32.56 1.89
C CYS A 259 12.70 -33.00 0.58
N TRP A 260 12.09 -32.05 -0.15
CA TRP A 260 11.34 -32.33 -1.38
C TRP A 260 12.19 -33.06 -2.44
N ALA A 261 13.48 -32.73 -2.55
CA ALA A 261 14.40 -33.37 -3.50
C ALA A 261 14.72 -34.84 -3.15
N CYS A 262 14.80 -35.17 -1.86
CA CYS A 262 15.00 -36.54 -1.38
C CYS A 262 13.71 -37.35 -1.51
N TYR A 263 12.57 -36.80 -1.08
CA TYR A 263 11.26 -37.43 -1.27
C TYR A 263 10.97 -37.76 -2.74
N ALA A 264 11.20 -36.81 -3.66
CA ALA A 264 10.99 -37.02 -5.08
C ALA A 264 11.92 -38.10 -5.68
N ARG A 265 13.13 -38.28 -5.14
CA ARG A 265 14.06 -39.35 -5.55
C ARG A 265 13.54 -40.71 -5.09
N LYS A 266 13.19 -40.85 -3.81
CA LYS A 266 12.69 -42.10 -3.23
C LYS A 266 11.42 -42.57 -3.93
N HIS A 267 10.47 -41.66 -4.14
CA HIS A 267 9.22 -41.97 -4.83
C HIS A 267 9.42 -42.37 -6.31
N ARG A 268 10.45 -41.84 -6.99
CA ARG A 268 10.82 -42.30 -8.36
C ARG A 268 11.44 -43.70 -8.35
N GLN A 269 12.24 -44.05 -7.34
CA GLN A 269 12.80 -45.39 -7.19
C GLN A 269 11.70 -46.41 -6.87
N GLU A 270 10.79 -46.11 -5.96
CA GLU A 270 9.64 -46.97 -5.64
C GLU A 270 8.73 -47.18 -6.86
N LYS A 271 8.48 -46.14 -7.66
CA LYS A 271 7.75 -46.30 -8.93
C LYS A 271 8.48 -47.21 -9.92
N ARG A 272 9.82 -47.12 -10.02
CA ARG A 272 10.61 -48.00 -10.88
C ARG A 272 10.62 -49.46 -10.41
N LEU A 273 10.59 -49.69 -9.10
CA LEU A 273 10.51 -51.02 -8.51
C LEU A 273 9.13 -51.66 -8.68
N LYS A 274 8.05 -50.87 -8.74
CA LYS A 274 6.68 -51.35 -9.01
C LYS A 274 6.37 -51.58 -10.50
N LEU A 275 7.30 -51.19 -11.39
CA LEU A 275 7.20 -51.34 -12.85
C LEU A 275 8.07 -52.50 -13.38
N LYS A 276 8.72 -53.25 -12.49
CA LYS A 276 9.40 -54.52 -12.76
C LYS A 276 8.62 -55.63 -12.08
#